data_AF-A0A1G9V686-F1
#
_entry.id   AF-A0A1G9V686-F1
#
_cell.length_a   1.000
_cell.length_b   1.000
_cell.length_c   1.000
_cell.angle_alpha   90.00
_cell.angle_beta   90.00
_cell.angle_gamma   90.00
#
_symmetry.space_group_name_H-M   'P 1'
#
loop_
_entity.id
_entity.type
_entity.pdbx_description
1 polymer ?
#
loop_
_entity_poly.entity_id
_entity_poly.type
_entity_poly.pdbx_seq_one_letter_code
_entity_poly.pdbx_strand_id
1 'polypeptide(L)'
;MTVTDIASWGTADHVRAALERHLEGALVEVPGDDDAPRWAFSEALRRSLMLRQTHPFDTVAIGLPDLLRYRELVAGSEVTLRATNIDAYFIRKDGSAELHQPEMAPEA
;
A
#
# COMPACT_ATOMS: atom_id res chain seq x y z
N MET A 1 11.73 4.25 30.26
CA MET A 1 11.36 4.54 28.86
C MET A 1 9.91 4.14 28.69
N THR A 2 9.04 5.13 28.59
CA THR A 2 7.58 5.01 28.60
C THR A 2 7.08 4.66 27.20
N VAL A 3 6.19 3.66 27.14
CA VAL A 3 5.40 3.27 25.96
C VAL A 3 4.39 4.38 25.67
N THR A 4 4.86 5.50 25.13
CA THR A 4 4.01 6.67 24.84
C THR A 4 4.57 7.53 23.71
N ASP A 5 5.29 6.92 22.76
CA ASP A 5 5.85 7.62 21.60
C ASP A 5 5.45 6.99 20.25
N ILE A 6 4.62 5.93 20.26
CA ILE A 6 4.12 5.28 19.03
C ILE A 6 2.77 5.88 18.59
N ALA A 7 2.18 6.78 19.38
CA ALA A 7 0.83 7.31 19.14
C ALA A 7 0.80 8.64 18.35
N SER A 8 1.94 9.15 17.87
CA SER A 8 1.98 10.40 17.09
C SER A 8 2.73 10.30 15.75
N TRP A 9 3.37 9.15 15.48
CA TRP A 9 3.82 8.74 14.16
C TRP A 9 2.76 7.80 13.61
N GLY A 10 1.80 8.31 12.84
CA GLY A 10 0.72 7.49 12.29
C GLY A 10 1.30 6.34 11.46
N THR A 11 0.67 5.17 11.51
CA THR A 11 1.03 4.02 10.66
C THR A 11 1.22 4.44 9.20
N ALA A 12 0.41 5.39 8.72
CA ALA A 12 0.51 5.98 7.40
C ALA A 12 1.84 6.71 7.12
N ASP A 13 2.33 7.52 8.07
CA ASP A 13 3.59 8.24 7.92
C ASP A 13 4.79 7.28 7.92
N HIS A 14 4.73 6.24 8.76
CA HIS A 14 5.74 5.17 8.76
C HIS A 14 5.75 4.40 7.44
N VAL A 15 4.57 4.00 6.95
CA VAL A 15 4.40 3.29 5.67
C VAL A 15 4.91 4.14 4.51
N ARG A 16 4.56 5.44 4.47
CA ARG A 16 5.02 6.37 3.44
C ARG A 16 6.54 6.52 3.46
N ALA A 17 7.12 6.80 4.62
CA ALA A 17 8.57 6.97 4.76
C ALA A 17 9.35 5.69 4.40
N ALA A 18 8.81 4.52 4.69
CA ALA A 18 9.41 3.24 4.28
C ALA A 18 9.33 3.05 2.76
N LEU A 19 8.18 3.34 2.13
CA LEU A 19 8.02 3.19 0.69
C LEU A 19 8.86 4.17 -0.11
N GLU A 20 8.92 5.44 0.29
CA GLU A 20 9.73 6.46 -0.38
C GLU A 20 11.23 6.10 -0.40
N ARG A 21 11.71 5.42 0.64
CA ARG A 21 13.08 4.88 0.69
C ARG A 21 13.28 3.65 -0.20
N HIS A 22 12.22 2.86 -0.38
CA HIS A 22 12.27 1.62 -1.15
C HIS A 22 12.09 1.86 -2.65
N LEU A 23 11.31 2.88 -3.02
CA LEU A 23 10.90 3.19 -4.39
C LEU A 23 11.23 4.64 -4.72
N GLU A 24 12.50 4.89 -5.08
CA GLU A 24 12.95 6.21 -5.47
C GLU A 24 12.19 6.71 -6.71
N GLY A 25 11.41 7.79 -6.55
CA GLY A 25 10.65 8.41 -7.64
C GLY A 25 9.27 7.81 -7.93
N ALA A 26 8.78 6.85 -7.12
CA ALA A 26 7.42 6.34 -7.28
C ALA A 26 6.36 7.28 -6.70
N LEU A 27 5.17 7.29 -7.32
CA LEU A 27 3.99 7.96 -6.81
C LEU A 27 3.25 7.01 -5.86
N VAL A 28 3.23 7.36 -4.57
CA VAL A 28 2.78 6.45 -3.51
C VAL A 28 1.53 6.99 -2.81
N GLU A 29 0.50 6.16 -2.72
CA GLU A 29 -0.65 6.40 -1.87
C GLU A 29 -0.65 5.46 -0.67
N VAL A 30 -1.08 6.00 0.48
CA VAL A 30 -1.12 5.27 1.74
C VAL A 30 -2.49 5.51 2.40
N PRO A 31 -3.15 4.48 2.94
CA PRO A 31 -4.38 4.64 3.71
C PRO A 31 -4.16 5.65 4.84
N GLY A 32 -5.03 6.65 4.93
CA GLY A 32 -4.90 7.72 5.94
C GLY A 32 -5.50 7.40 7.30
N ASP A 33 -6.21 6.27 7.43
CA ASP A 33 -6.95 5.89 8.63
C ASP A 33 -6.98 4.36 8.79
N ASP A 34 -6.51 3.86 9.93
CA ASP A 34 -6.51 2.43 10.27
C ASP A 34 -7.80 1.97 10.96
N ASP A 35 -8.63 2.89 11.48
CA ASP A 35 -9.88 2.58 12.18
C ASP A 35 -10.97 2.10 11.20
N ALA A 36 -10.85 2.46 9.92
CA ALA A 36 -11.74 2.05 8.84
C ALA A 36 -10.97 1.47 7.64
N PRO A 37 -10.32 0.29 7.78
CA PRO A 37 -9.32 -0.20 6.82
C PRO A 37 -9.88 -0.44 5.42
N ARG A 38 -11.14 -0.88 5.31
CA ARG A 38 -11.81 -1.04 4.01
C ARG A 38 -12.03 0.30 3.31
N TRP A 39 -12.48 1.31 4.04
CA TRP A 39 -12.71 2.64 3.48
C TRP A 39 -11.38 3.29 3.08
N ALA A 40 -10.39 3.25 3.97
CA ALA A 40 -9.09 3.84 3.74
C ALA A 40 -8.32 3.16 2.59
N PHE A 41 -8.41 1.82 2.46
CA PHE A 41 -7.92 1.11 1.29
C PHE A 41 -8.61 1.55 0.00
N SER A 42 -9.95 1.65 0.03
CA SER A 42 -10.71 2.04 -1.16
C SER A 42 -10.36 3.45 -1.63
N GLU A 43 -10.16 4.37 -0.69
CA GLU A 43 -9.74 5.74 -0.98
C GLU A 43 -8.29 5.79 -1.52
N ALA A 44 -7.36 5.04 -0.93
CA ALA A 44 -5.98 4.93 -1.43
C ALA A 44 -5.93 4.33 -2.84
N LEU A 45 -6.72 3.27 -3.11
CA LEU A 45 -6.85 2.67 -4.43
C LEU A 45 -7.43 3.68 -5.44
N ARG A 46 -8.50 4.39 -5.07
CA ARG A 46 -9.09 5.43 -5.91
C ARG A 46 -8.07 6.51 -6.29
N ARG A 47 -7.28 7.00 -5.33
CA ARG A 47 -6.23 8.00 -5.59
C ARG A 47 -5.11 7.45 -6.48
N SER A 48 -4.71 6.20 -6.26
CA SER A 48 -3.71 5.54 -7.09
C SER A 48 -4.17 5.39 -8.53
N LEU A 49 -5.45 5.08 -8.76
CA LEU A 49 -6.04 5.06 -10.09
C LEU A 49 -6.00 6.45 -10.75
N MET A 50 -6.29 7.51 -10.00
CA MET A 50 -6.19 8.88 -10.50
C MET A 50 -4.74 9.26 -10.84
N LEU A 51 -3.77 8.86 -10.01
CA LEU A 51 -2.35 9.04 -10.28
C LEU A 51 -1.93 8.32 -11.54
N ARG A 52 -2.30 7.04 -11.70
CA ARG A 52 -2.01 6.25 -12.91
C ARG A 52 -2.60 6.88 -14.17
N GLN A 53 -3.79 7.49 -14.08
CA GLN A 53 -4.38 8.21 -15.21
C GLN A 53 -3.63 9.49 -15.57
N THR A 54 -3.14 10.22 -14.56
CA THR A 54 -2.42 11.50 -14.73
C THR A 54 -0.95 11.28 -15.13
N HIS A 55 -0.37 10.18 -14.66
CA HIS A 55 1.02 9.78 -14.77
C HIS A 55 1.13 8.37 -15.37
N PRO A 56 0.78 8.19 -16.66
CA PRO A 56 0.64 6.86 -17.26
C PRO A 56 1.95 6.06 -17.28
N PHE A 57 3.10 6.74 -17.30
CA PHE A 57 4.43 6.13 -17.40
C PHE A 57 5.18 6.03 -16.06
N ASP A 58 4.71 6.71 -15.02
CA ASP A 58 5.40 6.70 -13.73
C ASP A 58 5.04 5.43 -12.94
N THR A 59 5.91 5.02 -12.03
CA THR A 59 5.60 3.93 -11.09
C THR A 59 4.57 4.42 -10.08
N VAL A 60 3.45 3.71 -9.96
CA VAL A 60 2.39 4.02 -8.99
C VAL A 60 2.24 2.84 -8.05
N ALA A 61 2.30 3.10 -6.75
CA ALA A 61 2.24 2.07 -5.73
C ALA A 61 1.29 2.46 -4.60
N ILE A 62 0.71 1.45 -3.95
CA ILE A 62 -0.04 1.57 -2.71
C ILE A 62 0.82 1.01 -1.59
N GLY A 63 1.16 1.83 -0.60
CA GLY A 63 1.78 1.38 0.64
C GLY A 63 0.72 1.05 1.68
N LEU A 64 0.80 -0.13 2.28
CA LEU A 64 -0.14 -0.63 3.27
C LEU A 64 0.64 -1.11 4.50
N PRO A 65 0.12 -0.96 5.72
CA PRO A 65 0.71 -1.68 6.84
C PRO A 65 0.48 -3.19 6.69
N ASP A 66 1.44 -3.98 7.15
CA ASP A 66 1.36 -5.45 7.14
C ASP A 66 0.36 -5.97 8.19
N LEU A 67 -0.92 -5.76 7.90
CA LEU A 67 -2.07 -6.24 8.68
C LEU A 67 -2.90 -7.19 7.83
N LEU A 68 -3.42 -8.25 8.46
CA LEU A 68 -4.24 -9.27 7.80
C LEU A 68 -5.39 -8.66 6.98
N ARG A 69 -6.04 -7.61 7.51
CA ARG A 69 -7.16 -6.93 6.83
C ARG A 69 -6.75 -6.28 5.51
N TYR A 70 -5.58 -5.65 5.43
CA TYR A 70 -5.10 -5.07 4.18
C TYR A 70 -4.66 -6.15 3.20
N ARG A 71 -4.07 -7.26 3.68
CA ARG A 71 -3.77 -8.43 2.83
C ARG A 71 -5.02 -9.02 2.19
N GLU A 72 -6.09 -9.21 2.97
CA GLU A 72 -7.39 -9.68 2.47
C GLU A 72 -7.98 -8.73 1.40
N LEU A 73 -7.87 -7.42 1.61
CA LEU A 73 -8.38 -6.40 0.67
C LEU A 73 -7.59 -6.34 -0.64
N VAL A 74 -6.26 -6.46 -0.57
CA VAL A 74 -5.38 -6.54 -1.75
C VAL A 74 -5.66 -7.81 -2.53
N ALA A 75 -5.73 -8.96 -1.87
CA ALA A 75 -6.08 -10.24 -2.48
C ALA A 75 -7.44 -10.15 -3.21
N GLY A 76 -8.44 -9.51 -2.59
CA GLY A 76 -9.74 -9.26 -3.22
C GLY A 76 -9.72 -8.29 -4.40
N SER A 77 -8.62 -7.54 -4.59
CA SER A 77 -8.48 -6.47 -5.59
C SER A 77 -7.39 -6.74 -6.64
N GLU A 78 -6.77 -7.93 -6.63
CA GLU A 78 -5.62 -8.28 -7.48
C GLU A 78 -5.85 -8.02 -8.97
N VAL A 79 -7.03 -8.39 -9.48
CA VAL A 79 -7.39 -8.17 -10.88
C VAL A 79 -7.33 -6.69 -11.25
N THR A 80 -7.81 -5.82 -10.35
CA THR A 80 -7.80 -4.36 -10.56
C THR A 80 -6.38 -3.82 -10.51
N LEU A 81 -5.60 -4.20 -9.49
CA LEU A 81 -4.20 -3.77 -9.33
C LEU A 81 -3.36 -4.16 -10.55
N ARG A 82 -3.49 -5.42 -11.00
CA ARG A 82 -2.81 -5.91 -12.21
C ARG A 82 -3.25 -5.19 -13.47
N ALA A 83 -4.56 -5.02 -13.69
CA ALA A 83 -5.08 -4.35 -14.87
C ALA A 83 -4.66 -2.87 -14.97
N THR A 84 -4.35 -2.26 -13.83
CA THR A 84 -3.99 -0.84 -13.73
C THR A 84 -2.50 -0.62 -13.49
N ASN A 85 -1.71 -1.70 -13.48
CA ASN A 85 -0.27 -1.68 -13.20
C ASN A 85 0.06 -0.91 -11.90
N ILE A 86 -0.73 -1.12 -10.86
CA ILE A 86 -0.52 -0.52 -9.54
C ILE A 86 0.05 -1.59 -8.63
N ASP A 87 1.26 -1.35 -8.12
CA ASP A 87 1.91 -2.27 -7.19
C ASP A 87 1.39 -2.05 -5.76
N ALA A 88 1.25 -3.13 -4.99
CA ALA A 88 0.87 -3.04 -3.58
C ALA A 88 2.01 -3.53 -2.70
N TYR A 89 2.41 -2.74 -1.71
CA TYR A 89 3.49 -3.06 -0.79
C TYR A 89 2.98 -3.12 0.65
N PHE A 90 3.35 -4.17 1.37
CA PHE A 90 3.12 -4.31 2.79
C PHE A 90 4.37 -3.88 3.56
N ILE A 91 4.21 -2.88 4.43
CA ILE A 91 5.27 -2.37 5.28
C ILE A 91 5.14 -2.98 6.67
N ARG A 92 6.20 -3.66 7.08
CA ARG A 92 6.33 -4.22 8.43
C ARG A 92 6.76 -3.14 9.42
N LYS A 93 6.60 -3.45 10.71
CA LYS A 93 7.00 -2.53 11.81
C LYS A 93 8.49 -2.23 11.84
N ASP A 94 9.33 -3.11 11.30
CA ASP A 94 10.78 -2.89 11.15
C ASP A 94 11.13 -1.98 9.96
N GLY A 95 10.15 -1.55 9.17
CA GLY A 95 10.32 -0.71 7.99
C GLY A 95 10.66 -1.49 6.72
N SER A 96 10.70 -2.82 6.77
CA SER A 96 10.86 -3.65 5.58
C SER A 96 9.60 -3.60 4.70
N ALA A 97 9.81 -3.53 3.39
CA ALA A 97 8.76 -3.51 2.38
C ALA A 97 8.67 -4.88 1.69
N GLU A 98 7.45 -5.42 1.61
CA GLU A 98 7.14 -6.66 0.91
C GLU A 98 6.19 -6.34 -0.24
N LEU A 99 6.62 -6.57 -1.48
CA LEU A 99 5.75 -6.46 -2.66
C LEU A 99 4.73 -7.60 -2.63
N HIS A 100 3.45 -7.26 -2.77
CA HIS A 100 2.40 -8.23 -3.04
C HIS A 100 2.64 -8.86 -4.41
N GLN A 101 3.00 -10.14 -4.41
CA GLN A 101 3.02 -10.95 -5.61
C GLN A 101 1.71 -11.73 -5.67
N PRO A 102 0.91 -11.60 -6.75
CA PRO A 102 -0.27 -12.43 -6.89
C PRO A 102 0.16 -13.90 -6.90
N GLU A 103 -0.55 -14.75 -6.15
CA GLU A 103 -0.38 -16.20 -6.31
C GLU A 103 -0.73 -16.53 -7.76
N MET A 104 0.27 -16.91 -8.56
CA MET A 104 -0.01 -17.46 -9.87
C MET A 104 -0.80 -18.74 -9.65
N ALA A 105 -2.09 -18.72 -9.95
CA ALA A 105 -2.83 -19.96 -10.13
C ALA A 105 -2.04 -20.81 -11.12
N PRO A 106 -1.62 -22.04 -10.76
CA PRO A 106 -0.87 -22.88 -11.69
C PRO A 106 -1.71 -23.07 -12.94
N GLU A 107 -1.10 -22.81 -14.11
CA GLU A 107 -1.71 -23.13 -15.40
C GLU A 107 -2.09 -24.63 -15.38
N ALA A 108 -3.38 -24.90 -15.55
CA ALA A 108 -3.94 -26.25 -15.61
C ALA A 108 -3.94 -26.79 -17.05
#